data_AF-A0A7J2Y966-F1
#
_entry.id   AF-A0A7J2Y966-F1
#
_cell.length_a   1.000
_cell.length_b   1.000
_cell.length_c   1.000
_cell.angle_alpha   90.00
_cell.angle_beta   90.00
_cell.angle_gamma   90.00
#
_symmetry.space_group_name_H-M   'P 1'
#
loop_
_entity.id
_entity.type
_entity.pdbx_description
1 polymer ?
#
loop_
_entity_poly.entity_id
_entity_poly.type
_entity_poly.pdbx_seq_one_letter_code
_entity_poly.pdbx_strand_id
1 'polypeptide(L)'
;EATVREVVRRFGGDFVIETGIPWQRTLREWPGPKVHLTMYGLPIDDVLPDIPKDGLLVVVGAEKVPAAVFRLVDWNVAVGNQPHSEVAAVAVFLDRLLRGEGLRRKLGGPLKIQPSARGKEVIEAEG
;
A
#
# COMPACT_ATOMS: atom_id res chain seq x y z
N GLU A 1 -5.37 12.44 -8.57
CA GLU A 1 -4.74 11.65 -9.65
C GLU A 1 -3.51 12.31 -10.27
N ALA A 2 -3.58 13.56 -10.73
CA ALA A 2 -2.48 14.23 -11.44
C ALA A 2 -1.14 14.18 -10.68
N THR A 3 -1.14 14.47 -9.38
CA THR A 3 0.04 14.41 -8.52
C THR A 3 0.70 13.02 -8.51
N VAL A 4 -0.09 11.95 -8.42
CA VAL A 4 0.43 10.57 -8.43
C VAL A 4 0.99 10.23 -9.80
N ARG A 5 0.27 10.57 -10.87
CA ARG A 5 0.76 10.35 -12.25
C ARG A 5 2.05 11.11 -12.52
N GLU A 6 2.21 12.31 -11.96
CA GLU A 6 3.46 13.07 -12.05
C GLU A 6 4.61 12.36 -11.32
N VAL A 7 4.39 11.83 -10.12
CA VAL A 7 5.40 11.06 -9.39
C VAL A 7 5.86 9.85 -10.22
N VAL A 8 4.92 9.09 -10.79
CA VAL A 8 5.25 7.93 -11.66
C VAL A 8 6.03 8.38 -12.90
N ARG A 9 5.62 9.48 -13.55
CA ARG A 9 6.34 10.03 -14.71
C ARG A 9 7.79 10.42 -14.37
N ARG A 10 8.03 10.95 -13.17
CA ARG A 10 9.35 11.46 -12.75
C ARG A 10 10.26 10.39 -12.17
N PHE A 11 9.73 9.47 -11.36
CA PHE A 11 10.50 8.48 -10.62
C PHE A 11 10.36 7.05 -11.16
N GLY A 12 9.47 6.86 -12.13
CA GLY A 12 9.25 5.59 -12.83
C GLY A 12 8.29 4.67 -12.11
N GLY A 13 8.29 3.41 -12.55
CA GLY A 13 7.37 2.38 -12.09
C GLY A 13 6.09 2.30 -12.94
N ASP A 14 5.32 1.26 -12.66
CA ASP A 14 4.08 0.87 -13.32
C ASP A 14 2.84 1.13 -12.45
N PHE A 15 2.97 2.03 -11.47
CA PHE A 15 1.88 2.33 -10.54
C PHE A 15 0.73 3.08 -11.24
N VAL A 16 -0.48 2.57 -11.06
CA VAL A 16 -1.71 3.16 -11.61
C VAL A 16 -2.59 3.69 -10.49
N ILE A 17 -3.27 4.80 -10.77
CA ILE A 17 -4.31 5.35 -9.89
C ILE A 17 -5.63 5.46 -10.64
N GLU A 18 -6.69 5.01 -9.99
CA GLU A 18 -8.07 5.12 -10.44
C GLU A 18 -8.93 5.64 -9.29
N THR A 19 -9.79 6.62 -9.56
CA THR A 19 -10.75 7.16 -8.60
C THR A 19 -12.18 6.96 -9.08
N GLY A 20 -13.14 7.00 -8.15
CA GLY A 20 -14.56 6.79 -8.47
C GLY A 20 -14.94 5.33 -8.78
N ILE A 21 -14.07 4.37 -8.47
CA ILE A 21 -14.37 2.95 -8.66
C ILE A 21 -15.47 2.46 -7.70
N PRO A 22 -16.38 1.58 -8.15
CA PRO A 22 -17.44 1.03 -7.31
C PRO A 22 -16.88 0.02 -6.30
N TRP A 23 -16.41 0.50 -5.15
CA TRP A 23 -15.67 -0.30 -4.16
C TRP A 23 -16.37 -1.63 -3.77
N GLN A 24 -17.71 -1.63 -3.66
CA GLN A 24 -18.47 -2.85 -3.33
C GLN A 24 -18.30 -3.93 -4.39
N ARG A 25 -18.34 -3.52 -5.66
CA ARG A 25 -18.15 -4.41 -6.81
C ARG A 25 -16.70 -4.86 -6.86
N THR A 26 -15.75 -3.95 -6.70
CA THR A 26 -14.31 -4.26 -6.64
C THR A 26 -14.00 -5.32 -5.59
N LEU A 27 -14.51 -5.19 -4.36
CA LEU A 27 -14.27 -6.19 -3.30
C LEU A 27 -14.87 -7.56 -3.62
N ARG A 28 -16.05 -7.60 -4.25
CA ARG A 28 -16.74 -8.85 -4.59
C ARG A 28 -16.09 -9.57 -5.76
N GLU A 29 -15.65 -8.82 -6.77
CA GLU A 29 -15.12 -9.36 -8.03
C GLU A 29 -13.59 -9.57 -7.99
N TRP A 30 -12.89 -9.07 -6.98
CA TRP A 30 -11.44 -9.29 -6.86
C TRP A 30 -11.14 -10.79 -6.75
N PRO A 31 -10.33 -11.36 -7.67
CA PRO A 31 -10.10 -12.80 -7.75
C PRO A 31 -9.07 -13.30 -6.72
N GLY A 32 -8.39 -12.38 -6.05
CA GLY A 32 -7.29 -12.67 -5.15
C GLY A 32 -7.62 -12.46 -3.67
N PRO A 33 -6.58 -12.57 -2.82
CA PRO A 33 -6.67 -12.33 -1.39
C PRO A 33 -7.00 -10.86 -1.09
N LYS A 34 -7.77 -10.63 -0.02
CA LYS A 34 -8.24 -9.30 0.42
C LYS A 34 -7.92 -9.07 1.89
N VAL A 35 -7.17 -8.02 2.17
CA VAL A 35 -6.83 -7.58 3.53
C VAL A 35 -7.46 -6.22 3.78
N HIS A 36 -8.16 -6.06 4.90
CA HIS A 36 -8.61 -4.77 5.41
C HIS A 36 -7.74 -4.36 6.59
N LEU A 37 -7.09 -3.20 6.48
CA LEU A 37 -6.33 -2.63 7.59
C LEU A 37 -7.26 -1.81 8.49
N THR A 38 -7.39 -2.24 9.74
CA THR A 38 -8.28 -1.61 10.72
C THR A 38 -7.78 -1.85 12.14
N MET A 39 -7.90 -0.85 13.01
CA MET A 39 -7.52 -0.97 14.43
C MET A 39 -8.34 -2.04 15.18
N TYR A 40 -9.47 -2.49 14.62
CA TYR A 40 -10.32 -3.54 15.19
C TYR A 40 -9.93 -4.96 14.72
N GLY A 41 -8.92 -5.09 13.86
CA GLY A 41 -8.48 -6.36 13.30
C GLY A 41 -7.62 -7.20 14.25
N LEU A 42 -7.22 -8.37 13.78
CA LEU A 42 -6.26 -9.23 14.46
C LEU A 42 -4.85 -8.62 14.38
N PRO A 43 -4.01 -8.76 15.42
CA PRO A 43 -2.64 -8.25 15.40
C PRO A 43 -1.89 -8.76 14.18
N ILE A 44 -1.20 -7.86 13.48
CA ILE A 44 -0.48 -8.17 12.24
C ILE A 44 0.44 -9.38 12.37
N ASP A 45 1.15 -9.53 13.49
CA ASP A 45 2.12 -10.63 13.67
C ASP A 45 1.46 -12.01 13.73
N ASP A 46 0.19 -12.08 14.12
CA ASP A 46 -0.55 -13.34 14.25
C ASP A 46 -1.05 -13.84 12.89
N VAL A 47 -1.31 -12.94 11.94
CA VAL A 47 -1.98 -13.26 10.67
C VAL A 47 -1.10 -13.08 9.44
N LEU A 48 -0.06 -12.24 9.51
CA LEU A 48 0.83 -11.96 8.38
C LEU A 48 1.49 -13.22 7.78
N PRO A 49 1.88 -14.25 8.54
CA PRO A 49 2.43 -15.48 7.97
C PRO A 49 1.50 -16.19 6.98
N ASP A 50 0.18 -16.01 7.12
CA ASP A 50 -0.84 -16.65 6.31
C ASP A 50 -1.30 -15.78 5.13
N ILE A 51 -0.85 -14.52 5.06
CA ILE A 51 -1.26 -13.58 4.00
C ILE A 51 -0.38 -13.77 2.76
N PRO A 52 -0.94 -14.22 1.62
CA PRO A 52 -0.23 -14.27 0.34
C PRO A 52 0.12 -12.87 -0.17
N LYS A 53 1.28 -12.76 -0.84
CA LYS A 53 1.79 -11.49 -1.36
C LYS A 53 1.24 -11.14 -2.74
N ASP A 54 1.08 -12.14 -3.60
CA ASP A 54 0.72 -11.93 -5.00
C ASP A 54 -0.79 -11.72 -5.19
N GLY A 55 -1.16 -10.75 -6.02
CA GLY A 55 -2.56 -10.43 -6.30
C GLY A 55 -3.35 -9.91 -5.09
N LEU A 56 -2.67 -9.38 -4.08
CA LEU A 56 -3.29 -8.90 -2.84
C LEU A 56 -3.99 -7.55 -3.01
N LEU A 57 -5.26 -7.49 -2.61
CA LEU A 57 -6.01 -6.25 -2.45
C LEU A 57 -5.92 -5.79 -1.00
N VAL A 58 -5.28 -4.65 -0.76
CA VAL A 58 -5.25 -4.00 0.55
C VAL A 58 -6.29 -2.89 0.58
N VAL A 59 -7.25 -3.04 1.48
CA VAL A 59 -8.34 -2.10 1.74
C VAL A 59 -7.96 -1.25 2.94
N VAL A 60 -7.92 0.06 2.73
CA VAL A 60 -7.81 1.04 3.79
C VAL A 60 -8.97 2.01 3.69
N GLY A 61 -9.37 2.58 4.81
CA GLY A 61 -10.43 3.56 4.83
C GLY A 61 -10.24 4.58 5.93
N ALA A 62 -10.92 5.70 5.78
CA ALA A 62 -10.98 6.76 6.76
C ALA A 62 -11.96 6.41 7.90
N GLU A 63 -12.17 7.37 8.81
CA GLU A 63 -12.84 7.28 10.12
C GLU A 63 -14.13 6.43 10.21
N LYS A 64 -14.87 6.21 9.11
CA LYS A 64 -16.11 5.40 9.09
C LYS A 64 -16.15 4.41 7.93
N VAL A 65 -15.42 3.31 8.07
CA VAL A 65 -15.49 2.19 7.12
C VAL A 65 -16.86 1.46 7.25
N PRO A 66 -17.59 1.21 6.14
CA PRO A 66 -18.84 0.46 6.20
C PRO A 66 -18.66 -0.95 6.75
N ALA A 67 -19.58 -1.40 7.61
CA ALA A 67 -19.55 -2.75 8.21
C ALA A 67 -19.50 -3.90 7.18
N ALA A 68 -19.95 -3.66 5.94
CA ALA A 68 -19.87 -4.64 4.86
C ALA A 68 -18.41 -5.00 4.51
N VAL A 69 -17.46 -4.07 4.64
CA VAL A 69 -16.04 -4.33 4.32
C VAL A 69 -15.49 -5.45 5.20
N PHE A 70 -15.78 -5.42 6.50
CA PHE A 70 -15.33 -6.46 7.45
C PHE A 70 -15.73 -7.88 7.04
N ARG A 71 -16.85 -8.03 6.31
CA ARG A 71 -17.37 -9.34 5.87
C ARG A 71 -16.98 -9.72 4.44
N LEU A 72 -16.45 -8.78 3.65
CA LEU A 72 -16.12 -8.98 2.23
C LEU A 72 -14.62 -9.22 2.00
N VAL A 73 -13.82 -9.15 3.06
CA VAL A 73 -12.37 -9.39 3.05
C VAL A 73 -12.04 -10.70 3.74
N ASP A 74 -10.88 -11.24 3.41
CA ASP A 74 -10.41 -12.51 3.95
C ASP A 74 -9.68 -12.31 5.30
N TRP A 75 -9.04 -11.15 5.49
CA TRP A 75 -8.42 -10.76 6.76
C TRP A 75 -8.79 -9.33 7.16
N ASN A 76 -9.11 -9.16 8.45
CA ASN A 76 -9.14 -7.84 9.10
C ASN A 76 -7.89 -7.75 9.99
N VAL A 77 -6.95 -6.86 9.64
CA VAL A 77 -5.60 -6.81 10.21
C VAL A 77 -5.39 -5.48 10.93
N ALA A 78 -4.90 -5.55 12.16
CA ALA A 78 -4.50 -4.41 12.97
C ALA A 78 -2.98 -4.22 12.95
N VAL A 79 -2.55 -3.07 12.45
CA VAL A 79 -1.15 -2.59 12.58
C VAL A 79 -1.01 -1.89 13.94
N GLY A 80 -1.26 -2.65 14.99
CA GLY A 80 -1.59 -2.10 16.31
C GLY A 80 -3.08 -1.78 16.43
N ASN A 81 -3.63 -1.97 17.63
CA ASN A 81 -5.06 -1.77 17.93
C ASN A 81 -5.34 -0.40 18.54
N GLN A 82 -4.62 0.63 18.09
CA GLN A 82 -4.80 2.02 18.52
C GLN A 82 -5.18 2.88 17.31
N PRO A 83 -6.00 3.93 17.48
CA PRO A 83 -6.33 4.83 16.39
C PRO A 83 -5.09 5.58 15.90
N HIS A 84 -4.76 5.42 14.62
CA HIS A 84 -3.66 6.13 13.96
C HIS A 84 -3.96 6.28 12.45
N SER A 85 -2.97 6.77 11.70
CA SER A 85 -3.09 7.00 10.26
C SER A 85 -3.14 5.70 9.44
N GLU A 86 -4.02 5.68 8.46
CA GLU A 86 -4.09 4.73 7.35
C GLU A 86 -2.80 4.70 6.52
N VAL A 87 -2.12 5.85 6.36
CA VAL A 87 -0.82 5.93 5.67
C VAL A 87 0.24 5.15 6.44
N ALA A 88 0.26 5.30 7.77
CA ALA A 88 1.16 4.53 8.63
C ALA A 88 0.82 3.03 8.60
N ALA A 89 -0.48 2.68 8.60
CA ALA A 89 -0.93 1.30 8.50
C ALA A 89 -0.41 0.62 7.22
N VAL A 90 -0.60 1.26 6.06
CA VAL A 90 -0.13 0.73 4.77
C VAL A 90 1.39 0.59 4.75
N ALA A 91 2.11 1.63 5.21
CA ALA A 91 3.57 1.62 5.19
C ALA A 91 4.15 0.46 6.00
N VAL A 92 3.70 0.27 7.25
CA VAL A 92 4.18 -0.81 8.12
C VAL A 92 3.70 -2.17 7.63
N PHE A 93 2.45 -2.28 7.15
CA PHE A 93 1.93 -3.54 6.61
C PHE A 93 2.76 -4.02 5.42
N LEU A 94 3.01 -3.14 4.44
CA LEU A 94 3.82 -3.47 3.26
C LEU A 94 5.28 -3.74 3.64
N ASP A 95 5.86 -2.99 4.57
CA ASP A 95 7.23 -3.24 5.05
C ASP A 95 7.37 -4.64 5.65
N ARG A 96 6.45 -5.06 6.52
CA ARG A 96 6.46 -6.40 7.12
C ARG A 96 6.17 -7.50 6.09
N LEU A 97 5.16 -7.30 5.22
CA LEU A 97 4.79 -8.26 4.19
C LEU A 97 5.94 -8.50 3.19
N LEU A 98 6.61 -7.42 2.77
CA LEU A 98 7.72 -7.45 1.81
C LEU A 98 9.08 -7.61 2.48
N ARG A 99 9.14 -7.73 3.81
CA ARG A 99 10.40 -7.87 4.58
C ARG A 99 11.42 -6.77 4.24
N GLY A 100 10.94 -5.54 4.07
CA GLY A 100 11.73 -4.36 3.74
C GLY A 100 12.25 -4.30 2.28
N GLU A 101 11.97 -5.29 1.43
CA GLU A 101 12.43 -5.30 0.04
C GLU A 101 11.80 -4.17 -0.80
N GLY A 102 10.58 -3.74 -0.46
CA GLY A 102 9.89 -2.64 -1.12
C GLY A 102 10.67 -1.32 -1.10
N LEU A 103 11.40 -1.05 -0.01
CA LEU A 103 12.21 0.18 0.15
C LEU A 103 13.49 0.17 -0.69
N ARG A 104 13.91 -1.00 -1.19
CA ARG A 104 15.13 -1.17 -2.00
C ARG A 104 14.84 -1.22 -3.50
N ARG A 105 13.55 -1.26 -3.89
CA ARG A 105 13.13 -1.36 -5.28
C ARG A 105 13.51 -0.08 -6.03
N LYS A 106 14.18 -0.24 -7.18
CA LYS A 106 14.44 0.84 -8.13
C LYS A 106 13.32 0.85 -9.17
N LEU A 107 12.73 2.02 -9.40
CA LEU A 107 11.58 2.19 -10.29
C LEU A 107 11.95 2.66 -11.71
N GLY A 108 13.22 2.98 -11.94
CA GLY A 108 13.77 3.19 -13.29
C GLY A 108 13.35 4.50 -13.99
N GLY A 109 12.77 5.47 -13.28
CA GLY A 109 12.39 6.74 -13.88
C GLY A 109 13.54 7.68 -14.22
N PRO A 110 13.22 8.80 -14.89
CA PRO A 110 14.21 9.79 -15.30
C PRO A 110 14.89 10.48 -14.13
N LEU A 111 14.25 10.62 -12.97
CA LEU A 111 14.87 11.17 -11.76
C LEU A 111 15.21 10.08 -10.75
N LYS A 112 16.43 10.14 -10.20
CA LYS A 112 16.91 9.27 -9.13
C LYS A 112 17.50 10.11 -8.00
N ILE A 113 17.13 9.81 -6.77
CA ILE A 113 17.72 10.44 -5.58
C ILE A 113 18.96 9.66 -5.17
N GLN A 114 20.11 10.34 -5.09
CA GLN A 114 21.34 9.76 -4.56
C GLN A 114 21.36 9.94 -3.04
N PRO A 115 21.42 8.86 -2.24
CA PRO A 115 21.49 8.99 -0.78
C PRO A 115 22.71 9.80 -0.35
N SER A 116 22.48 10.81 0.49
CA SER A 116 23.51 11.70 1.00
C SER A 116 23.27 12.01 2.47
N ALA A 117 24.33 11.96 3.29
CA ALA A 117 24.22 12.18 4.73
C ALA A 117 23.88 13.63 5.10
N ARG A 118 24.25 14.61 4.24
CA ARG A 118 24.15 16.05 4.55
C ARG A 118 23.77 16.91 3.33
N GLY A 119 23.29 16.29 2.25
CA GLY A 119 22.99 16.97 0.99
C GLY A 119 21.70 16.48 0.35
N LYS A 120 21.32 17.15 -0.74
CA LYS A 120 20.21 16.76 -1.62
C LYS A 120 20.78 16.63 -3.02
N GLU A 121 20.91 15.41 -3.50
CA GLU A 121 21.45 15.13 -4.82
C GLU A 121 20.42 14.34 -5.63
N VAL A 122 20.15 14.85 -6.83
CA VAL A 122 19.19 14.29 -7.78
C VAL A 122 19.94 14.11 -9.09
N ILE A 123 19.90 12.89 -9.62
CA ILE A 123 20.53 12.51 -10.87
C ILE A 123 19.43 12.32 -11.90
N GLU A 124 19.61 12.91 -13.08
CA GLU A 124 18.79 12.62 -14.26
C GLU A 124 19.41 11.43 -14.98
N ALA A 125 18.62 10.40 -15.28
CA ALA A 125 19.07 9.30 -16.11
C ALA A 125 19.31 9.84 -17.54
N GLU A 126 20.53 9.71 -18.04
CA GLU A 126 20.82 9.98 -19.45
C GLU A 126 19.92 9.07 -20.31
N GLY A 127 19.27 9.67 -21.32
CA GLY A 127 18.35 8.99 -22.22
C GLY A 127 19.04 7.97 -23.12
#